data_AF-A0A0D2ADM3-F1
#
_entry.id   AF-A0A0D2ADM3-F1
#
_cell.length_a   1.000
_cell.length_b   1.000
_cell.length_c   1.000
_cell.angle_alpha   90.00
_cell.angle_beta   90.00
_cell.angle_gamma   90.00
#
_symmetry.space_group_name_H-M   'P 1'
#
loop_
_entity.id
_entity.type
_entity.pdbx_description
1 polymer ?
#
loop_
_entity_poly.entity_id
_entity_poly.type
_entity_poly.pdbx_seq_one_letter_code
_entity_poly.pdbx_strand_id
1 'polypeptide(L)'
;MFLPVSFRSFLFGVLFSALALFVLPSILKQEYKSIGSNMAVNNSTRNTAISILANMSLKSLIFRPRTAALNSKPIQTASRHLTSTAVTKSAKPFMDAVRSRRTIYALNKTAPISDSQIQTIVKEALLNTPSSFNSQTTRLVLLLREEHDKFWDLTKESLKPLISAEQFEQTSKKLDGFKAGYGTILFYEDQPTIHSLEERFATYADKFQQWSEHTSAMHQFVIWTALEAEGFGANLQHYNPVVDVKAQKQWNLPEHWSLKAQLVFGGREGEPNVKEFKPVEERFRVFSS
;
A
#
# COMPACT_ATOMS: atom_id res chain seq x y z
N MET A 1 38.04 12.60 -27.78
CA MET A 1 37.72 11.19 -27.47
C MET A 1 36.50 11.22 -26.56
N PHE A 2 35.31 11.01 -27.14
CA PHE A 2 34.01 11.25 -26.49
C PHE A 2 33.46 9.93 -25.95
N LEU A 3 33.07 9.92 -24.67
CA LEU A 3 32.28 8.85 -24.04
C LEU A 3 30.79 9.15 -24.23
N PRO A 4 29.92 8.12 -24.41
CA PRO A 4 28.51 8.33 -24.73
C PRO A 4 27.65 8.66 -23.51
N VAL A 5 26.55 9.37 -23.78
CA VAL A 5 25.60 10.01 -22.86
C VAL A 5 24.76 9.02 -22.02
N SER A 6 24.88 7.71 -22.21
CA SER A 6 24.00 6.72 -21.54
C SER A 6 24.38 6.35 -20.10
N PHE A 7 25.49 6.84 -19.56
CA PHE A 7 25.94 6.47 -18.21
C PHE A 7 25.52 7.45 -17.10
N ARG A 8 25.02 8.65 -17.45
CA ARG A 8 24.62 9.66 -16.45
C ARG A 8 23.21 9.45 -15.90
N SER A 9 22.27 8.89 -16.66
CA SER A 9 20.88 8.75 -16.19
C SER A 9 20.63 7.55 -15.27
N PHE A 10 21.55 6.58 -15.22
CA PHE A 10 21.40 5.37 -14.39
C PHE A 10 21.84 5.59 -12.93
N LEU A 11 22.76 6.53 -12.66
CA LEU A 11 23.19 6.85 -11.29
C LEU A 11 22.17 7.70 -10.51
N PHE A 12 21.34 8.50 -11.18
CA PHE A 12 20.44 9.45 -10.51
C PHE A 12 19.19 8.79 -9.88
N GLY A 13 18.73 7.65 -10.41
CA GLY A 13 17.57 6.93 -9.88
C GLY A 13 17.85 6.13 -8.60
N VAL A 14 19.08 5.62 -8.44
CA VAL A 14 19.47 4.74 -7.33
C VAL A 14 20.02 5.54 -6.14
N LEU A 15 20.64 6.70 -6.37
CA LEU A 15 21.25 7.50 -5.28
C LEU A 15 20.24 8.08 -4.27
N PHE A 16 19.00 8.38 -4.68
CA PHE A 16 18.02 8.99 -3.76
C PHE A 16 17.32 7.99 -2.83
N SER A 17 17.28 6.70 -3.17
CA SER A 17 16.87 5.67 -2.21
C SER A 17 17.94 5.41 -1.16
N ALA A 18 19.21 5.70 -1.45
CA ALA A 18 20.31 5.54 -0.50
C ALA A 18 20.36 6.68 0.52
N LEU A 19 19.97 7.91 0.16
CA LEU A 19 20.02 9.05 1.08
C LEU A 19 19.03 8.93 2.25
N ALA A 20 17.87 8.30 2.05
CA ALA A 20 16.94 7.97 3.13
C ALA A 20 17.57 7.00 4.16
N LEU A 21 18.43 6.06 3.71
CA LEU A 21 19.14 5.16 4.63
C LEU A 21 20.22 5.85 5.48
N PHE A 22 20.76 7.00 5.07
CA PHE A 22 21.82 7.69 5.82
C PHE A 22 21.31 8.71 6.85
N VAL A 23 20.05 9.17 6.75
CA VAL A 23 19.47 10.14 7.70
C VAL A 23 18.67 9.45 8.82
N LEU A 24 18.08 8.27 8.55
CA LEU A 24 17.27 7.52 9.52
C LEU A 24 18.00 7.08 10.82
N PRO A 25 19.28 6.64 10.81
CA PRO A 25 19.95 6.19 12.04
C PRO A 25 20.19 7.31 13.06
N SER A 26 20.28 8.56 12.58
CA SER A 26 20.58 9.75 13.39
C SER A 26 19.37 10.20 14.22
N ILE A 27 18.17 10.10 13.64
CA ILE A 27 16.91 10.54 14.25
C ILE A 27 16.42 9.52 15.29
N LEU A 28 16.53 8.21 14.99
CA LEU A 28 16.16 7.15 15.92
C LEU A 28 17.04 7.12 17.19
N LYS A 29 18.31 7.54 17.10
CA LYS A 29 19.20 7.64 18.26
C LYS A 29 18.81 8.75 19.24
N GLN A 30 18.07 9.76 18.78
CA GLN A 30 17.68 10.91 19.59
C GLN A 30 16.36 10.63 20.34
N GLU A 31 15.43 9.89 19.73
CA GLU A 31 14.19 9.44 20.38
C GLU A 31 14.42 8.33 21.42
N TYR A 32 15.33 7.39 21.18
CA TYR A 32 15.62 6.31 22.14
C TYR A 32 16.19 6.81 23.48
N LYS A 33 16.89 7.96 23.46
CA LYS A 33 17.45 8.59 24.68
C LYS A 33 16.39 9.30 25.51
N SER A 34 15.26 9.70 24.92
CA SER A 34 14.16 10.38 25.63
C SER A 34 13.18 9.41 26.29
N ILE A 35 13.09 8.17 25.82
CA ILE A 35 12.15 7.16 26.32
C ILE A 35 12.77 6.34 27.48
N GLY A 36 14.11 6.28 27.56
CA GLY A 36 14.84 5.51 28.55
C GLY A 36 14.92 6.09 29.98
N SER A 37 14.27 7.21 30.27
CA SER A 37 14.38 7.88 31.58
C SER A 37 13.16 7.75 32.52
N ASN A 38 12.12 6.99 32.16
CA ASN A 38 10.87 6.93 32.96
C ASN A 38 10.31 5.50 33.17
N MET A 39 11.16 4.49 33.38
CA MET A 39 10.71 3.22 33.98
C MET A 39 11.70 2.71 35.00
N ALA A 40 11.56 3.19 36.23
CA ALA A 40 12.05 2.54 37.42
C ALA A 40 10.87 2.38 38.39
N VAL A 41 10.76 1.19 39.00
CA VAL A 41 9.82 0.79 40.08
C VAL A 41 8.41 0.43 39.54
N ASN A 42 7.84 -0.77 39.73
CA ASN A 42 7.75 -1.54 40.98
C ASN A 42 7.54 -3.05 40.74
N ASN A 43 8.35 -3.89 41.39
CA ASN A 43 8.22 -5.35 41.45
C ASN A 43 7.20 -5.73 42.54
N SER A 44 5.91 -5.82 42.23
CA SER A 44 4.92 -6.43 43.14
C SER A 44 3.59 -6.74 42.42
N THR A 45 3.59 -7.68 41.47
CA THR A 45 2.39 -8.46 41.10
C THR A 45 2.73 -9.75 40.35
N ARG A 46 3.87 -10.37 40.70
CA ARG A 46 4.10 -11.80 40.47
C ARG A 46 3.41 -12.55 41.61
N ASN A 47 2.17 -12.97 41.39
CA ASN A 47 1.44 -14.05 42.06
C ASN A 47 -0.05 -13.74 42.00
N THR A 48 -0.74 -14.18 40.95
CA THR A 48 -2.14 -14.70 40.94
C THR A 48 -2.51 -15.01 39.49
N ALA A 49 -2.04 -16.15 38.96
CA ALA A 49 -2.60 -16.78 37.75
C ALA A 49 -2.20 -18.27 37.63
N ILE A 50 -1.98 -18.93 38.77
CA ILE A 50 -2.00 -20.39 38.87
C ILE A 50 -3.38 -20.73 39.42
N SER A 51 -4.31 -21.18 38.55
CA SER A 51 -5.51 -22.01 38.90
C SER A 51 -6.71 -21.93 37.94
N ILE A 52 -6.58 -21.50 36.68
CA ILE A 52 -7.67 -21.67 35.72
C ILE A 52 -7.09 -22.06 34.36
N LEU A 53 -6.98 -23.37 34.10
CA LEU A 53 -7.01 -24.01 32.76
C LEU A 53 -6.76 -25.54 32.91
N ALA A 54 -7.51 -26.18 33.80
CA ALA A 54 -7.64 -27.63 33.83
C ALA A 54 -9.14 -27.96 33.80
N ASN A 55 -9.75 -27.93 32.61
CA ASN A 55 -10.99 -28.64 32.27
C ASN A 55 -11.44 -28.30 30.84
N MET A 56 -10.87 -28.98 29.84
CA MET A 56 -11.58 -29.23 28.59
C MET A 56 -11.27 -30.67 28.14
N SER A 57 -12.13 -31.59 28.58
CA SER A 57 -12.18 -32.96 28.10
C SER A 57 -12.72 -32.99 26.67
N LEU A 58 -11.99 -33.64 25.78
CA LEU A 58 -12.52 -34.24 24.55
C LEU A 58 -13.78 -35.06 24.86
N LYS A 59 -14.85 -34.89 24.07
CA LYS A 59 -15.74 -35.95 23.60
C LYS A 59 -16.75 -35.43 22.56
N SER A 60 -16.59 -35.95 21.35
CA SER A 60 -17.62 -36.33 20.38
C SER A 60 -18.68 -35.30 19.95
N LEU A 61 -18.56 -34.78 18.72
CA LEU A 61 -19.73 -34.61 17.86
C LEU A 61 -19.42 -35.21 16.47
N ILE A 62 -20.03 -36.37 16.23
CA ILE A 62 -19.98 -37.12 14.98
C ILE A 62 -20.94 -36.45 14.00
N PHE A 63 -20.41 -35.91 12.90
CA PHE A 63 -21.21 -35.35 11.80
C PHE A 63 -21.57 -36.48 10.82
N ARG A 64 -22.86 -36.82 10.71
CA ARG A 64 -23.38 -37.73 9.67
C ARG A 64 -23.92 -36.91 8.49
N PRO A 65 -23.55 -37.19 7.23
CA PRO A 65 -24.14 -36.52 6.08
C PRO A 65 -25.51 -37.12 5.76
N ARG A 66 -26.53 -36.28 5.62
CA ARG A 66 -27.85 -36.66 5.11
C ARG A 66 -27.85 -36.43 3.60
N THR A 67 -27.92 -37.52 2.83
CA THR A 67 -28.19 -37.51 1.39
C THR A 67 -29.63 -37.06 1.14
N ALA A 68 -29.82 -35.99 0.37
CA ALA A 68 -31.12 -35.63 -0.20
C ALA A 68 -31.00 -35.60 -1.72
N ALA A 69 -31.88 -36.36 -2.38
CA ALA A 69 -31.88 -36.64 -3.80
C ALA A 69 -32.26 -35.40 -4.63
N LEU A 70 -31.55 -35.23 -5.75
CA LEU A 70 -31.88 -34.30 -6.83
C LEU A 70 -33.13 -34.77 -7.57
N ASN A 71 -34.15 -33.93 -7.63
CA ASN A 71 -35.26 -34.05 -8.57
C ASN A 71 -35.20 -32.88 -9.55
N SER A 72 -34.72 -33.14 -10.77
CA SER A 72 -34.70 -32.18 -11.88
C SER A 72 -35.99 -32.29 -12.69
N LYS A 73 -36.75 -31.19 -12.80
CA LYS A 73 -37.75 -30.99 -13.85
C LYS A 73 -37.24 -29.91 -14.82
N PRO A 74 -37.40 -30.06 -16.15
CA PRO A 74 -36.94 -29.07 -17.11
C PRO A 74 -37.97 -27.94 -17.21
N ILE A 75 -37.51 -26.69 -17.13
CA ILE A 75 -38.30 -25.51 -17.52
C ILE A 75 -37.64 -24.92 -18.76
N GLN A 76 -38.36 -24.97 -19.88
CA GLN A 76 -38.06 -24.25 -21.10
C GLN A 76 -38.72 -22.86 -21.09
N THR A 77 -38.12 -21.97 -21.89
CA THR A 77 -38.63 -20.70 -22.44
C THR A 77 -38.76 -19.48 -21.52
N ALA A 78 -37.92 -18.46 -21.74
CA ALA A 78 -38.22 -17.36 -22.65
C ALA A 78 -37.04 -16.36 -22.70
N SER A 79 -36.43 -16.21 -23.88
CA SER A 79 -35.43 -15.17 -24.13
C SER A 79 -36.15 -13.82 -24.27
N ARG A 80 -35.97 -12.93 -23.29
CA ARG A 80 -36.28 -11.50 -23.45
C ARG A 80 -34.96 -10.77 -23.70
N HIS A 81 -34.73 -10.39 -24.95
CA HIS A 81 -33.72 -9.39 -25.29
C HIS A 81 -34.13 -8.05 -24.68
N LEU A 82 -33.43 -7.65 -23.61
CA LEU A 82 -33.33 -6.26 -23.19
C LEU A 82 -32.02 -5.71 -23.75
N THR A 83 -32.13 -4.96 -24.84
CA THR A 83 -31.07 -4.07 -25.32
C THR A 83 -30.87 -2.95 -24.29
N SER A 84 -29.89 -3.14 -23.40
CA SER A 84 -29.28 -2.04 -22.66
C SER A 84 -27.90 -1.79 -23.26
N THR A 85 -27.81 -0.75 -24.07
CA THR A 85 -26.53 -0.14 -24.48
C THR A 85 -25.94 0.59 -23.28
N ALA A 86 -25.41 -0.15 -22.32
CA ALA A 86 -24.34 0.33 -21.47
C ALA A 86 -23.04 0.09 -22.24
N VAL A 87 -22.32 1.16 -22.59
CA VAL A 87 -20.92 1.06 -23.02
C VAL A 87 -20.14 0.58 -21.79
N THR A 88 -20.18 -0.72 -21.57
CA THR A 88 -19.32 -1.39 -20.62
C THR A 88 -17.95 -1.42 -21.28
N LYS A 89 -17.08 -0.50 -20.85
CA LYS A 89 -15.64 -0.66 -21.04
C LYS A 89 -15.31 -2.06 -20.53
N SER A 90 -15.04 -2.98 -21.45
CA SER A 90 -14.76 -4.38 -21.13
C SER A 90 -13.67 -4.43 -20.06
N ALA A 91 -13.98 -5.01 -18.90
CA ALA A 91 -12.99 -5.23 -17.86
C ALA A 91 -11.81 -6.00 -18.47
N LYS A 92 -10.59 -5.48 -18.31
CA LYS A 92 -9.38 -6.18 -18.76
C LYS A 92 -9.27 -7.51 -17.99
N PRO A 93 -8.93 -8.63 -18.65
CA PRO A 93 -8.56 -9.85 -17.94
C PRO A 93 -7.47 -9.53 -16.91
N PHE A 94 -7.55 -10.16 -15.72
CA PHE A 94 -6.68 -9.80 -14.59
C PHE A 94 -5.19 -9.75 -14.98
N MET A 95 -4.70 -10.78 -15.68
CA MET A 95 -3.29 -10.84 -16.08
C MET A 95 -2.90 -9.78 -17.12
N ASP A 96 -3.85 -9.30 -17.94
CA ASP A 96 -3.60 -8.18 -18.85
C ASP A 96 -3.47 -6.86 -18.09
N ALA A 97 -4.33 -6.63 -17.08
CA ALA A 97 -4.21 -5.48 -16.19
C ALA A 97 -2.85 -5.48 -15.47
N VAL A 98 -2.46 -6.62 -14.89
CA VAL A 98 -1.15 -6.80 -14.22
C VAL A 98 0.03 -6.52 -15.14
N ARG A 99 -0.01 -7.00 -16.39
CA ARG A 99 1.06 -6.75 -17.37
C ARG A 99 1.12 -5.28 -17.81
N SER A 100 -0.05 -4.69 -18.04
CA SER A 100 -0.19 -3.32 -18.56
C SER A 100 0.16 -2.24 -17.55
N ARG A 101 0.04 -2.53 -16.24
CA ARG A 101 0.41 -1.61 -15.17
C ARG A 101 1.91 -1.30 -15.20
N ARG A 102 2.28 -0.03 -15.28
CA ARG A 102 3.67 0.47 -15.37
C ARG A 102 3.84 1.75 -14.55
N THR A 103 5.07 2.01 -14.11
CA THR A 103 5.42 3.32 -13.54
C THR A 103 5.36 4.41 -14.62
N ILE A 104 4.49 5.40 -14.41
CA ILE A 104 4.35 6.60 -15.24
C ILE A 104 4.69 7.81 -14.37
N TYR A 105 5.77 8.50 -14.70
CA TYR A 105 6.21 9.72 -13.98
C TYR A 105 5.61 10.99 -14.56
N ALA A 106 5.47 11.07 -15.89
CA ALA A 106 4.82 12.20 -16.56
C ALA A 106 3.30 12.08 -16.42
N LEU A 107 2.76 12.76 -15.41
CA LEU A 107 1.34 12.79 -15.08
C LEU A 107 0.77 14.19 -15.24
N ASN A 108 -0.55 14.27 -15.48
CA ASN A 108 -1.29 15.52 -15.49
C ASN A 108 -2.57 15.48 -14.66
N LYS A 109 -3.26 16.63 -14.63
CA LYS A 109 -4.51 16.87 -13.89
C LYS A 109 -5.77 16.33 -14.56
N THR A 110 -5.65 15.52 -15.62
CA THR A 110 -6.83 14.90 -16.24
C THR A 110 -7.21 13.60 -15.53
N ALA A 111 -8.51 13.29 -15.51
CA ALA A 111 -9.03 12.05 -14.94
C ALA A 111 -9.98 11.38 -15.95
N PRO A 112 -9.72 10.12 -16.35
CA PRO A 112 -10.58 9.39 -17.29
C PRO A 112 -11.90 8.89 -16.68
N ILE A 113 -12.05 8.96 -15.35
CA ILE A 113 -13.24 8.56 -14.60
C ILE A 113 -13.52 9.58 -13.48
N SER A 114 -14.73 9.57 -12.92
CA SER A 114 -15.13 10.52 -11.87
C SER A 114 -14.45 10.23 -10.51
N ASP A 115 -14.46 11.22 -9.63
CA ASP A 115 -13.98 11.07 -8.24
C ASP A 115 -14.77 10.00 -7.47
N SER A 116 -16.06 9.83 -7.76
CA SER A 116 -16.88 8.78 -7.17
C SER A 116 -16.44 7.38 -7.63
N GLN A 117 -16.07 7.23 -8.91
CA GLN A 117 -15.54 5.96 -9.43
C GLN A 117 -14.16 5.65 -8.85
N ILE A 118 -13.29 6.66 -8.67
CA ILE A 118 -12.00 6.49 -7.97
C ILE A 118 -12.25 6.00 -6.53
N GLN A 119 -13.17 6.62 -5.80
CA GLN A 119 -13.53 6.20 -4.44
C GLN A 119 -14.07 4.77 -4.40
N THR A 120 -14.90 4.37 -5.38
CA THR A 120 -15.37 2.99 -5.49
C THR A 120 -14.20 2.03 -5.66
N ILE A 121 -13.25 2.31 -6.56
CA ILE A 121 -12.05 1.47 -6.73
C ILE A 121 -11.27 1.31 -5.42
N VAL A 122 -11.04 2.42 -4.71
CA VAL A 122 -10.28 2.40 -3.45
C VAL A 122 -11.03 1.60 -2.37
N LYS A 123 -12.35 1.77 -2.26
CA LYS A 123 -13.19 1.02 -1.29
C LYS A 123 -13.25 -0.47 -1.62
N GLU A 124 -13.47 -0.83 -2.89
CA GLU A 124 -13.49 -2.22 -3.34
C GLU A 124 -12.14 -2.90 -3.10
N ALA A 125 -11.03 -2.22 -3.39
CA ALA A 125 -9.70 -2.75 -3.12
C ALA A 125 -9.45 -2.92 -1.61
N LEU A 126 -9.88 -1.96 -0.78
CA LEU A 126 -9.76 -2.04 0.67
C LEU A 126 -10.57 -3.20 1.28
N LEU A 127 -11.75 -3.50 0.72
CA LEU A 127 -12.62 -4.58 1.19
C LEU A 127 -12.14 -5.96 0.75
N ASN A 128 -11.61 -6.09 -0.46
CA ASN A 128 -11.38 -7.39 -1.10
C ASN A 128 -9.91 -7.82 -1.11
N THR A 129 -8.96 -6.96 -0.70
CA THR A 129 -7.56 -7.36 -0.58
C THR A 129 -7.34 -8.10 0.74
N PRO A 130 -6.73 -9.30 0.73
CA PRO A 130 -6.53 -10.06 1.95
C PRO A 130 -5.51 -9.40 2.88
N SER A 131 -5.66 -9.66 4.17
CA SER A 131 -4.70 -9.31 5.22
C SER A 131 -4.39 -10.53 6.07
N SER A 132 -3.20 -10.57 6.66
CA SER A 132 -2.82 -11.69 7.53
C SER A 132 -3.81 -11.81 8.70
N PHE A 133 -4.34 -13.01 8.94
CA PHE A 133 -5.39 -13.25 9.94
C PHE A 133 -6.67 -12.40 9.74
N ASN A 134 -6.91 -11.90 8.54
CA ASN A 134 -7.98 -10.93 8.25
C ASN A 134 -7.93 -9.69 9.18
N SER A 135 -6.71 -9.28 9.55
CA SER A 135 -6.45 -8.20 10.51
C SER A 135 -6.97 -6.83 10.08
N GLN A 136 -7.06 -6.60 8.76
CA GLN A 136 -7.52 -5.34 8.17
C GLN A 136 -6.76 -4.13 8.75
N THR A 137 -5.43 -4.23 8.85
CA THR A 137 -4.56 -3.19 9.42
C THR A 137 -4.37 -1.98 8.49
N THR A 138 -4.63 -2.14 7.19
CA THR A 138 -4.50 -1.06 6.21
C THR A 138 -5.46 0.09 6.46
N ARG A 139 -4.96 1.32 6.31
CA ARG A 139 -5.73 2.56 6.35
C ARG A 139 -5.34 3.39 5.14
N LEU A 140 -6.33 3.94 4.43
CA LEU A 140 -6.10 4.67 3.18
C LEU A 140 -6.64 6.08 3.29
N VAL A 141 -5.87 7.04 2.80
CA VAL A 141 -6.32 8.43 2.63
C VAL A 141 -6.22 8.78 1.15
N LEU A 142 -7.36 9.10 0.55
CA LEU A 142 -7.45 9.54 -0.84
C LEU A 142 -7.45 11.08 -0.89
N LEU A 143 -6.41 11.65 -1.46
CA LEU A 143 -6.27 13.09 -1.69
C LEU A 143 -6.48 13.39 -3.16
N LEU A 144 -7.41 14.28 -3.47
CA LEU A 144 -7.77 14.66 -4.84
C LEU A 144 -7.54 16.17 -5.03
N ARG A 145 -7.09 16.55 -6.23
CA ARG A 145 -6.99 17.96 -6.67
C ARG A 145 -6.19 18.82 -5.66
N GLU A 146 -6.83 19.80 -5.04
CA GLU A 146 -6.17 20.73 -4.11
C GLU A 146 -5.60 20.03 -2.86
N GLU A 147 -6.24 18.97 -2.38
CA GLU A 147 -5.71 18.19 -1.25
C GLU A 147 -4.45 17.41 -1.63
N HIS A 148 -4.38 16.95 -2.89
CA HIS A 148 -3.17 16.36 -3.45
C HIS A 148 -2.05 17.40 -3.58
N ASP A 149 -2.37 18.61 -4.06
CA ASP A 149 -1.41 19.70 -4.19
C ASP A 149 -0.82 20.09 -2.83
N LYS A 150 -1.68 20.19 -1.82
CA LYS A 150 -1.31 20.49 -0.43
C LYS A 150 -0.34 19.45 0.13
N PHE A 151 -0.55 18.16 -0.15
CA PHE A 151 0.38 17.11 0.28
C PHE A 151 1.79 17.29 -0.29
N TRP A 152 1.90 17.60 -1.58
CA TRP A 152 3.20 17.78 -2.22
C TRP A 152 3.88 19.08 -1.80
N ASP A 153 3.12 20.12 -1.49
CA ASP A 153 3.65 21.35 -0.89
C ASP A 153 4.19 21.09 0.53
N LEU A 154 3.43 20.41 1.39
CA LEU A 154 3.88 20.00 2.74
C LEU A 154 5.15 19.14 2.67
N THR A 155 5.21 18.21 1.72
CA THR A 155 6.38 17.36 1.49
C THR A 155 7.61 18.20 1.13
N LYS A 156 7.44 19.16 0.21
CA LYS A 156 8.51 20.08 -0.20
C LYS A 156 9.02 20.92 0.96
N GLU A 157 8.12 21.47 1.76
CA GLU A 157 8.47 22.24 2.95
C GLU A 157 9.19 21.41 4.00
N SER A 158 8.77 20.16 4.24
CA SER A 158 9.42 19.27 5.20
C SER A 158 10.82 18.85 4.76
N LEU A 159 11.08 18.75 3.45
CA LEU A 159 12.39 18.39 2.92
C LEU A 159 13.39 19.55 2.93
N LYS A 160 12.93 20.78 2.72
CA LYS A 160 13.79 21.97 2.59
C LYS A 160 14.84 22.11 3.71
N PRO A 161 14.53 21.95 5.01
CA PRO A 161 15.53 22.08 6.07
C PRO A 161 16.49 20.88 6.19
N LEU A 162 16.22 19.77 5.49
CA LEU A 162 16.98 18.51 5.62
C LEU A 162 18.05 18.31 4.54
N ILE A 163 18.05 19.14 3.50
CA ILE A 163 18.92 19.00 2.33
C ILE A 163 19.57 20.34 1.95
N SER A 164 20.68 20.28 1.23
CA SER A 164 21.35 21.48 0.71
C SER A 164 20.50 22.21 -0.34
N ALA A 165 20.81 23.48 -0.59
CA ALA A 165 20.12 24.28 -1.60
C ALA A 165 20.18 23.66 -3.01
N GLU A 166 21.33 23.09 -3.40
CA GLU A 166 21.51 22.42 -4.69
C GLU A 166 20.63 21.16 -4.80
N GLN A 167 20.60 20.33 -3.75
CA GLN A 167 19.74 19.15 -3.69
C GLN A 167 18.25 19.54 -3.69
N PHE A 168 17.91 20.64 -3.03
CA PHE A 168 16.54 21.15 -2.97
C PHE A 168 16.04 21.56 -4.35
N GLU A 169 16.86 22.20 -5.19
CA GLU A 169 16.45 22.58 -6.55
C GLU A 169 16.03 21.36 -7.38
N GLN A 170 16.85 20.30 -7.36
CA GLN A 170 16.57 19.07 -8.11
C GLN A 170 15.36 18.32 -7.52
N THR A 171 15.28 18.24 -6.19
CA THR A 171 14.19 17.56 -5.49
C THR A 171 12.87 18.28 -5.71
N SER A 172 12.85 19.62 -5.66
CA SER A 172 11.63 20.41 -5.92
C SER A 172 11.05 20.10 -7.28
N LYS A 173 11.87 20.08 -8.35
CA LYS A 173 11.38 19.77 -9.71
C LYS A 173 10.72 18.40 -9.79
N LYS A 174 11.25 17.41 -9.05
CA LYS A 174 10.65 16.08 -8.98
C LYS A 174 9.30 16.10 -8.22
N LEU A 175 9.24 16.81 -7.09
CA LEU A 175 7.99 17.00 -6.35
C LEU A 175 6.94 17.77 -7.16
N ASP A 176 7.37 18.74 -7.97
CA ASP A 176 6.49 19.46 -8.91
C ASP A 176 5.92 18.52 -9.97
N GLY A 177 6.71 17.55 -10.45
CA GLY A 177 6.21 16.48 -11.32
C GLY A 177 5.17 15.59 -10.65
N PHE A 178 5.30 15.29 -9.35
CA PHE A 178 4.26 14.56 -8.61
C PHE A 178 3.01 15.39 -8.40
N LYS A 179 3.19 16.67 -8.04
CA LYS A 179 2.12 17.67 -7.88
C LYS A 179 1.36 17.90 -9.20
N ALA A 180 1.96 17.65 -10.36
CA ALA A 180 1.26 17.75 -11.64
C ALA A 180 0.17 16.66 -11.82
N GLY A 181 0.21 15.57 -11.04
CA GLY A 181 -0.80 14.52 -11.07
C GLY A 181 -2.17 14.94 -10.52
N TYR A 182 -3.18 14.11 -10.73
CA TYR A 182 -4.56 14.39 -10.32
C TYR A 182 -4.81 14.18 -8.82
N GLY A 183 -4.20 13.14 -8.26
CA GLY A 183 -4.43 12.70 -6.89
C GLY A 183 -3.28 11.88 -6.30
N THR A 184 -3.34 11.68 -4.98
CA THR A 184 -2.44 10.80 -4.23
C THR A 184 -3.25 9.90 -3.32
N ILE A 185 -2.90 8.61 -3.24
CA ILE A 185 -3.39 7.69 -2.20
C ILE A 185 -2.26 7.47 -1.21
N LEU A 186 -2.50 7.79 0.07
CA LEU A 186 -1.59 7.53 1.17
C LEU A 186 -1.93 6.19 1.81
N PHE A 187 -0.94 5.32 1.94
CA PHE A 187 -1.08 3.97 2.49
C PHE A 187 -0.52 3.95 3.90
N TYR A 188 -1.35 3.64 4.88
CA TYR A 188 -0.96 3.54 6.28
C TYR A 188 -1.24 2.14 6.82
N GLU A 189 -0.58 1.78 7.91
CA GLU A 189 -0.89 0.58 8.70
C GLU A 189 -1.15 0.97 10.16
N ASP A 190 -2.21 0.40 10.74
CA ASP A 190 -2.69 0.66 12.09
C ASP A 190 -1.90 -0.12 13.15
N GLN A 191 -0.97 0.55 13.83
CA GLN A 191 -0.04 -0.06 14.78
C GLN A 191 -0.72 -0.77 15.96
N PRO A 192 -1.77 -0.21 16.62
CA PRO A 192 -2.50 -0.90 17.69
C PRO A 192 -3.07 -2.25 17.28
N THR A 193 -3.63 -2.37 16.07
CA THR A 193 -4.15 -3.64 15.56
C THR A 193 -3.03 -4.67 15.37
N ILE A 194 -1.86 -4.22 14.89
CA ILE A 194 -0.67 -5.07 14.75
C ILE A 194 -0.18 -5.54 16.12
N HIS A 195 0.04 -4.62 17.07
CA HIS A 195 0.50 -4.96 18.42
C HIS A 195 -0.48 -5.90 19.15
N SER A 196 -1.79 -5.71 18.98
CA SER A 196 -2.79 -6.62 19.55
C SER A 196 -2.64 -8.05 19.02
N LEU A 197 -2.25 -8.24 17.75
CA LEU A 197 -1.99 -9.57 17.20
C LEU A 197 -0.68 -10.16 17.74
N GLU A 198 0.35 -9.34 17.92
CA GLU A 198 1.61 -9.75 18.54
C GLU A 198 1.39 -10.30 19.95
N GLU A 199 0.58 -9.60 20.75
CA GLU A 199 0.21 -10.02 22.11
C GLU A 199 -0.63 -11.30 22.11
N ARG A 200 -1.65 -11.39 21.23
CA ARG A 200 -2.57 -12.53 21.15
C ARG A 200 -1.91 -13.80 20.62
N PHE A 201 -0.92 -13.67 19.76
CA PHE A 201 -0.25 -14.77 19.08
C PHE A 201 1.27 -14.68 19.25
N ALA A 202 1.73 -14.71 20.50
CA ALA A 202 3.13 -14.51 20.89
C ALA A 202 4.15 -15.35 20.11
N THR A 203 3.81 -16.57 19.70
CA THR A 203 4.68 -17.44 18.88
C THR A 203 5.03 -16.85 17.51
N TYR A 204 4.19 -15.95 16.98
CA TYR A 204 4.37 -15.27 15.70
C TYR A 204 4.54 -13.75 15.87
N ALA A 205 4.78 -13.26 17.08
CA ALA A 205 4.85 -11.83 17.37
C ALA A 205 5.82 -11.08 16.45
N ASP A 206 7.01 -11.64 16.22
CA ASP A 206 8.03 -11.05 15.35
C ASP A 206 7.63 -10.99 13.86
N LYS A 207 6.53 -11.64 13.46
CA LYS A 207 6.05 -11.68 12.08
C LYS A 207 4.98 -10.64 11.76
N PHE A 208 4.20 -10.18 12.74
CA PHE A 208 3.04 -9.34 12.44
C PHE A 208 3.42 -7.99 11.81
N GLN A 209 4.53 -7.38 12.21
CA GLN A 209 5.07 -6.20 11.52
C GLN A 209 5.35 -6.49 10.04
N GLN A 210 6.10 -7.56 9.74
CA GLN A 210 6.39 -7.94 8.35
C GLN A 210 5.10 -8.26 7.55
N TRP A 211 4.17 -8.96 8.17
CA TRP A 211 2.90 -9.32 7.55
C TRP A 211 1.98 -8.11 7.29
N SER A 212 2.10 -7.06 8.11
CA SER A 212 1.46 -5.76 7.85
C SER A 212 2.04 -5.10 6.60
N GLU A 213 3.36 -5.16 6.40
CA GLU A 213 4.01 -4.63 5.19
C GLU A 213 3.57 -5.41 3.93
N HIS A 214 3.43 -6.74 4.03
CA HIS A 214 2.86 -7.55 2.95
C HIS A 214 1.43 -7.12 2.62
N THR A 215 0.62 -6.89 3.65
CA THR A 215 -0.77 -6.43 3.51
C THR A 215 -0.82 -5.07 2.81
N SER A 216 0.01 -4.11 3.24
CA SER A 216 0.12 -2.79 2.61
C SER A 216 0.52 -2.90 1.14
N ALA A 217 1.55 -3.72 0.82
CA ALA A 217 2.02 -3.91 -0.54
C ALA A 217 0.97 -4.53 -1.48
N MET A 218 0.14 -5.45 -0.97
CA MET A 218 -0.98 -6.01 -1.74
C MET A 218 -2.00 -4.93 -2.09
N HIS A 219 -2.39 -4.07 -1.14
CA HIS A 219 -3.31 -2.96 -1.40
C HIS A 219 -2.73 -1.95 -2.40
N GLN A 220 -1.45 -1.60 -2.25
CA GLN A 220 -0.75 -0.73 -3.19
C GLN A 220 -0.80 -1.30 -4.62
N PHE A 221 -0.55 -2.60 -4.78
CA PHE A 221 -0.58 -3.26 -6.07
C PHE A 221 -1.98 -3.33 -6.68
N VAL A 222 -3.00 -3.70 -5.90
CA VAL A 222 -4.39 -3.84 -6.39
C VAL A 222 -4.93 -2.48 -6.84
N ILE A 223 -4.78 -1.45 -6.01
CA ILE A 223 -5.26 -0.09 -6.33
C ILE A 223 -4.54 0.48 -7.55
N TRP A 224 -3.21 0.34 -7.62
CA TRP A 224 -2.45 0.79 -8.77
C TRP A 224 -2.92 0.08 -10.06
N THR A 225 -3.06 -1.24 -10.02
CA THR A 225 -3.53 -2.02 -11.18
C THR A 225 -4.91 -1.57 -11.63
N ALA A 226 -5.84 -1.34 -10.69
CA ALA A 226 -7.21 -0.91 -10.99
C ALA A 226 -7.25 0.51 -11.61
N LEU A 227 -6.50 1.47 -11.06
CA LEU A 227 -6.43 2.82 -11.62
C LEU A 227 -5.88 2.82 -13.06
N GLU A 228 -4.82 2.05 -13.33
CA GLU A 228 -4.29 1.93 -14.70
C GLU A 228 -5.19 1.14 -15.64
N ALA A 229 -5.98 0.18 -15.13
CA ALA A 229 -7.03 -0.46 -15.92
C ALA A 229 -8.07 0.57 -16.40
N GLU A 230 -8.31 1.61 -15.59
CA GLU A 230 -9.17 2.73 -15.96
C GLU A 230 -8.52 3.81 -16.85
N GLY A 231 -7.22 3.69 -17.12
CA GLY A 231 -6.51 4.58 -18.03
C GLY A 231 -5.72 5.69 -17.35
N PHE A 232 -5.64 5.70 -16.01
CA PHE A 232 -4.68 6.55 -15.32
C PHE A 232 -3.23 6.12 -15.62
N GLY A 233 -2.29 7.02 -15.37
CA GLY A 233 -0.90 6.71 -15.07
C GLY A 233 -0.67 6.84 -13.56
N ALA A 234 0.30 6.10 -13.03
CA ALA A 234 0.65 6.22 -11.61
C ALA A 234 2.12 5.89 -11.33
N ASN A 235 2.60 6.37 -10.20
CA ASN A 235 3.91 6.03 -9.64
C ASN A 235 3.86 5.99 -8.11
N LEU A 236 4.62 5.08 -7.51
CA LEU A 236 4.64 4.86 -6.06
C LEU A 236 5.87 5.52 -5.43
N GLN A 237 5.65 6.34 -4.41
CA GLN A 237 6.67 7.13 -3.70
C GLN A 237 6.75 6.74 -2.22
N HIS A 238 7.88 7.10 -1.59
CA HIS A 238 8.19 6.84 -0.19
C HIS A 238 8.90 8.07 0.43
N TYR A 239 8.14 9.10 0.75
CA TYR A 239 8.59 10.31 1.47
C TYR A 239 8.34 10.24 2.97
N ASN A 240 7.81 9.12 3.47
CA ASN A 240 7.83 8.77 4.88
C ASN A 240 9.28 8.51 5.34
N PRO A 241 9.66 8.90 6.59
CA PRO A 241 8.81 9.54 7.60
C PRO A 241 8.78 11.08 7.52
N VAL A 242 9.42 11.69 6.50
CA VAL A 242 9.69 13.14 6.45
C VAL A 242 8.40 13.98 6.47
N VAL A 243 7.33 13.49 5.86
CA VAL A 243 6.04 14.21 5.78
C VAL A 243 5.03 13.76 6.85
N ASP A 244 5.29 12.65 7.55
CA ASP A 244 4.30 11.93 8.37
C ASP A 244 3.60 12.85 9.38
N VAL A 245 4.35 13.53 10.24
CA VAL A 245 3.79 14.40 11.29
C VAL A 245 2.97 15.55 10.71
N LYS A 246 3.42 16.16 9.61
CA LYS A 246 2.69 17.25 8.96
C LYS A 246 1.41 16.73 8.30
N ALA A 247 1.48 15.59 7.63
CA ALA A 247 0.32 14.96 7.00
C ALA A 247 -0.73 14.56 8.05
N GLN A 248 -0.31 13.88 9.13
CA GLN A 248 -1.21 13.49 10.21
C GLN A 248 -1.93 14.70 10.81
N LYS A 249 -1.20 15.79 11.09
CA LYS A 249 -1.81 17.03 11.57
C LYS A 249 -2.76 17.67 10.56
N GLN A 250 -2.36 17.75 9.29
CA GLN A 250 -3.13 18.40 8.24
C GLN A 250 -4.51 17.76 8.03
N TRP A 251 -4.60 16.43 8.07
CA TRP A 251 -5.84 15.70 7.86
C TRP A 251 -6.42 15.09 9.14
N ASN A 252 -5.93 15.50 10.31
CA ASN A 252 -6.35 15.01 11.63
C ASN A 252 -6.38 13.47 11.71
N LEU A 253 -5.32 12.84 11.21
CA LEU A 253 -5.18 11.38 11.19
C LEU A 253 -4.63 10.89 12.53
N PRO A 254 -5.02 9.68 12.98
CA PRO A 254 -4.45 9.11 14.20
C PRO A 254 -2.93 8.96 14.12
N GLU A 255 -2.22 9.37 15.17
CA GLU A 255 -0.75 9.33 15.23
C GLU A 255 -0.20 7.91 15.09
N HIS A 256 -0.99 6.90 15.48
CA HIS A 256 -0.63 5.49 15.41
C HIS A 256 -0.83 4.87 14.01
N TRP A 257 -1.31 5.63 13.03
CA TRP A 257 -1.28 5.22 11.63
C TRP A 257 0.12 5.49 11.07
N SER A 258 0.87 4.43 10.80
CA SER A 258 2.22 4.50 10.24
C SER A 258 2.16 4.61 8.73
N LEU A 259 2.66 5.72 8.15
CA LEU A 259 2.67 5.93 6.69
C LEU A 259 3.70 4.99 6.03
N LYS A 260 3.25 4.23 5.04
CA LYS A 260 4.05 3.23 4.32
C LYS A 260 4.45 3.69 2.92
N ALA A 261 3.53 4.26 2.16
CA ALA A 261 3.79 4.70 0.78
C ALA A 261 2.77 5.74 0.30
N GLN A 262 3.08 6.37 -0.83
CA GLN A 262 2.22 7.36 -1.50
C GLN A 262 2.10 7.04 -2.99
N LEU A 263 0.92 6.64 -3.45
CA LEU A 263 0.66 6.36 -4.87
C LEU A 263 0.12 7.62 -5.53
N VAL A 264 0.93 8.25 -6.37
CA VAL A 264 0.53 9.40 -7.19
C VAL A 264 -0.14 8.87 -8.44
N PHE A 265 -1.28 9.46 -8.82
CA PHE A 265 -1.99 9.10 -10.03
C PHE A 265 -2.54 10.33 -10.76
N GLY A 266 -2.69 10.23 -12.08
CA GLY A 266 -3.19 11.29 -12.95
C GLY A 266 -3.30 10.82 -14.39
N GLY A 267 -3.71 11.70 -15.29
CA GLY A 267 -3.69 11.39 -16.72
C GLY A 267 -2.26 11.19 -17.22
N ARG A 268 -2.11 10.45 -18.30
CA ARG A 268 -0.80 10.03 -18.83
C ARG A 268 -0.28 11.08 -19.82
N GLU A 269 0.92 11.62 -19.60
CA GLU A 269 1.60 12.53 -20.54
C GLU A 269 2.93 11.98 -21.06
N GLY A 270 3.25 10.72 -20.75
CA GLY A 270 4.46 10.09 -21.25
C GLY A 270 4.39 8.57 -21.18
N GLU A 271 5.37 7.96 -21.85
CA GLU A 271 5.51 6.52 -21.90
C GLU A 271 6.31 6.00 -20.69
N PRO A 272 6.00 4.79 -20.19
CA PRO A 272 6.81 4.17 -19.17
C PRO A 272 8.20 3.83 -19.71
N ASN A 273 9.21 3.91 -18.85
CA ASN A 273 10.56 3.45 -19.19
C ASN A 273 10.58 1.98 -19.63
N VAL A 274 11.66 1.50 -20.25
CA VAL A 274 11.82 0.07 -20.51
C VAL A 274 11.85 -0.71 -19.18
N LYS A 275 11.19 -1.87 -19.14
CA LYS A 275 11.22 -2.78 -17.98
C LYS A 275 12.00 -4.03 -18.36
N GLU A 276 13.06 -4.28 -17.62
CA GLU A 276 13.87 -5.50 -17.74
C GLU A 276 13.32 -6.60 -16.83
N PHE A 277 13.53 -7.85 -17.22
CA PHE A 277 13.14 -9.02 -16.44
C PHE A 277 14.34 -9.96 -16.32
N LYS A 278 14.58 -10.44 -15.09
CA LYS A 278 15.46 -11.61 -14.87
C LYS A 278 14.81 -12.87 -15.48
N PRO A 279 15.61 -13.87 -15.90
CA PRO A 279 15.09 -15.15 -16.38
C PRO A 279 14.07 -15.76 -15.40
N VAL A 280 12.98 -16.32 -15.93
CA VAL A 280 11.90 -16.90 -15.11
C VAL A 280 12.40 -18.18 -14.43
N GLU A 281 13.29 -18.89 -15.10
CA GLU A 281 13.91 -20.15 -14.70
C GLU A 281 14.92 -19.97 -13.55
N GLU A 282 15.21 -18.74 -13.09
CA GLU A 282 15.93 -18.51 -11.84
C GLU A 282 14.98 -18.36 -10.65
N ARG A 283 13.69 -18.11 -10.91
CA ARG A 283 12.73 -17.59 -9.93
C ARG A 283 11.46 -18.44 -9.81
N PHE A 284 11.31 -19.44 -10.67
CA PHE A 284 10.17 -20.35 -10.71
C PHE A 284 10.65 -21.80 -10.84
N ARG A 285 10.08 -22.71 -10.06
CA ARG A 285 10.34 -24.16 -10.10
C ARG A 285 9.01 -24.89 -10.05
N VAL A 286 8.90 -25.97 -10.80
CA VAL A 286 7.73 -26.86 -10.80
C VAL A 286 8.20 -28.24 -10.32
N PHE A 287 7.49 -28.78 -9.34
CA PHE A 287 7.63 -30.15 -8.88
C PHE A 287 6.26 -30.80 -9.00
N SER A 288 6.15 -31.84 -9.82
CA SER A 288 4.92 -32.61 -10.02
C SER A 288 5.22 -34.09 -9.83
N SER A 289 4.33 -34.78 -9.10
CA SER A 289 4.30 -36.25 -9.00
C SER A 289 3.59 -36.87 -10.20
#